data_AF-A0A1I5NB07-F1
#
_entry.id   AF-A0A1I5NB07-F1
#
_cell.length_a   1.000
_cell.length_b   1.000
_cell.length_c   1.000
_cell.angle_alpha   90.00
_cell.angle_beta   90.00
_cell.angle_gamma   90.00
#
_symmetry.space_group_name_H-M   'P 1'
#
loop_
_entity.id
_entity.type
_entity.pdbx_description
1 polymer ?
#
loop_
_entity_poly.entity_id
_entity_poly.type
_entity_poly.pdbx_seq_one_letter_code
_entity_poly.pdbx_strand_id
1 'polypeptide(L)'
;MHEPDLASEEQWPLVHLDVSDLAPAEGARVVADVLTEASGRHEAFAAVVQMPSTTERPRGIGGVSERIRMLKQLRPRLKETCRGLAFVVSAETQATNAKAIRAGAKMWGCPTFATDDVAAATAWAQAQLAGASAEGDA
;
A
#
# COMPACT_ATOMS: atom_id res chain seq x y z
N MET A 1 26.41 18.41 5.65
CA MET A 1 26.15 16.99 5.35
C MET A 1 24.85 16.67 6.06
N HIS A 2 23.73 16.76 5.35
CA HIS A 2 22.43 16.35 5.90
C HIS A 2 22.37 14.84 5.77
N GLU A 3 22.46 14.13 6.89
CA GLU A 3 21.98 12.75 6.95
C GLU A 3 20.48 12.81 6.65
N PRO A 4 19.97 12.11 5.61
CA PRO A 4 18.54 11.95 5.48
C PRO A 4 18.10 11.08 6.64
N ASP A 5 17.40 11.71 7.57
CA ASP A 5 16.63 11.08 8.62
C ASP A 5 15.57 10.18 7.96
N LEU A 6 16.00 8.97 7.58
CA LEU A 6 15.15 7.87 7.15
C LEU A 6 14.48 7.23 8.38
N ALA A 7 14.15 8.00 9.43
CA ALA A 7 13.14 7.64 10.41
C ALA A 7 11.75 7.74 9.78
N SER A 8 11.52 6.96 8.72
CA SER A 8 10.24 6.29 8.56
C SER A 8 10.24 5.18 9.60
N GLU A 9 10.11 5.56 10.88
CA GLU A 9 9.92 4.60 11.95
C GLU A 9 8.81 3.66 11.51
N GLU A 10 9.15 2.38 11.39
CA GLU A 10 8.19 1.32 11.19
C GLU A 10 7.29 1.28 12.43
N GLN A 11 6.30 2.17 12.47
CA GLN A 11 5.34 2.31 13.57
C GLN A 11 4.33 1.18 13.48
N TRP A 12 4.84 -0.03 13.62
CA TRP A 12 4.05 -1.24 13.66
C TRP A 12 2.92 -1.08 14.70
N PRO A 13 1.66 -1.43 14.36
CA PRO A 13 1.21 -2.14 13.17
C PRO A 13 0.81 -1.26 11.96
N LEU A 14 1.17 0.02 11.95
CA LEU A 14 0.90 0.98 10.87
C LEU A 14 2.17 1.38 10.11
N VAL A 15 2.29 0.92 8.87
CA VAL A 15 3.44 1.20 8.01
C VAL A 15 3.18 2.45 7.18
N HIS A 16 4.01 3.49 7.31
CA HIS A 16 3.98 4.65 6.44
C HIS A 16 5.08 4.53 5.38
N LEU A 17 4.71 4.71 4.13
CA LEU A 17 5.62 4.63 3.01
C LEU A 17 5.41 5.83 2.08
N ASP A 18 6.41 6.69 2.00
CA ASP A 18 6.45 7.76 1.00
C ASP A 18 7.31 7.35 -0.18
N VAL A 19 6.67 7.20 -1.34
CA VAL A 19 7.33 6.96 -2.63
C VAL A 19 6.97 8.06 -3.63
N SER A 20 6.50 9.21 -3.15
CA SER A 20 6.02 10.29 -4.02
C SER A 20 7.12 10.94 -4.87
N ASP A 21 8.36 10.91 -4.37
CA ASP A 21 9.55 11.39 -5.07
C ASP A 21 10.20 10.33 -5.98
N LEU A 22 9.66 9.11 -6.02
CA LEU A 22 10.22 8.01 -6.82
C LEU A 22 9.54 7.88 -8.19
N ALA A 23 10.28 7.35 -9.16
CA ALA A 23 9.69 6.98 -10.44
C ALA A 23 8.61 5.88 -10.24
N PRO A 24 7.51 5.86 -11.02
CA PRO A 24 6.41 4.90 -10.82
C PRO A 24 6.81 3.42 -10.82
N ALA A 25 7.86 3.07 -11.57
CA ALA A 25 8.39 1.70 -11.59
C ALA A 25 9.14 1.34 -10.29
N GLU A 26 9.89 2.29 -9.76
CA GLU A 26 10.70 2.16 -8.54
C GLU A 26 9.83 2.22 -7.30
N GLY A 27 8.90 3.18 -7.20
CA GLY A 27 7.94 3.25 -6.11
C GLY A 27 7.11 1.97 -5.98
N ALA A 28 6.67 1.38 -7.09
CA ALA A 28 5.95 0.11 -7.05
C ALA A 28 6.82 -1.08 -6.59
N ARG A 29 8.13 -1.05 -6.82
CA ARG A 29 9.07 -2.06 -6.32
C ARG A 29 9.26 -1.91 -4.82
N VAL A 30 9.51 -0.69 -4.34
CA VAL A 30 9.65 -0.38 -2.91
C VAL A 30 8.38 -0.78 -2.16
N VAL A 31 7.19 -0.43 -2.66
CA VAL A 31 5.91 -0.86 -2.06
C VAL A 31 5.82 -2.38 -1.96
N ALA A 32 6.21 -3.11 -3.01
CA ALA A 32 6.16 -4.56 -2.99
C ALA A 32 7.15 -5.17 -1.99
N ASP A 33 8.36 -4.63 -1.90
CA ASP A 33 9.39 -5.10 -0.97
C ASP A 33 8.95 -4.88 0.48
N VAL A 34 8.43 -3.68 0.80
CA VAL A 34 7.90 -3.35 2.14
C VAL A 34 6.71 -4.23 2.51
N LEU A 35 5.75 -4.42 1.60
CA LEU A 35 4.61 -5.31 1.85
C LEU A 35 5.04 -6.77 2.02
N THR A 36 6.08 -7.20 1.30
CA THR A 36 6.66 -8.53 1.45
C THR A 36 7.25 -8.70 2.84
N GLU A 37 8.05 -7.74 3.29
CA GLU A 37 8.64 -7.76 4.63
C GLU A 37 7.57 -7.72 5.73
N ALA A 38 6.62 -6.78 5.64
CA ALA A 38 5.53 -6.65 6.61
C ALA A 38 4.69 -7.94 6.69
N SER A 39 4.38 -8.56 5.54
CA SER A 39 3.69 -9.84 5.53
C SER A 39 4.52 -11.01 6.10
N GLY A 40 5.85 -10.90 6.06
CA GLY A 40 6.78 -11.87 6.64
C GLY A 40 6.83 -11.83 8.17
N ARG A 41 6.36 -10.76 8.81
CA ARG A 41 6.29 -10.65 10.28
C ARG A 41 5.16 -11.46 10.90
N HIS A 42 4.24 -12.02 10.10
CA HIS A 42 3.09 -12.83 10.56
C HIS A 42 2.15 -12.12 11.54
N GLU A 43 2.22 -10.80 11.64
CA GLU A 43 1.39 -9.98 12.51
C GLU A 43 0.44 -9.10 11.68
N ALA A 44 -0.69 -8.68 12.27
CA ALA A 44 -1.66 -7.83 11.60
C ALA A 44 -1.10 -6.42 11.37
N PHE A 45 -1.21 -5.89 10.14
CA PHE A 45 -0.74 -4.54 9.81
C PHE A 45 -1.66 -3.79 8.85
N ALA A 46 -1.54 -2.47 8.83
CA ALA A 46 -2.08 -1.61 7.78
C ALA A 46 -0.96 -0.74 7.23
N ALA A 47 -1.11 -0.28 5.98
CA ALA A 47 -0.11 0.58 5.37
C ALA A 47 -0.74 1.82 4.72
N VAL A 48 -0.03 2.94 4.81
CA VAL A 48 -0.32 4.21 4.13
C VAL A 48 0.79 4.43 3.11
N VAL A 49 0.44 4.45 1.83
CA VAL A 49 1.38 4.57 0.72
C VAL A 49 1.11 5.87 -0.02
N GLN A 50 2.06 6.80 0.05
CA GLN A 50 2.01 8.03 -0.73
C GLN A 50 2.66 7.79 -2.09
N MET A 51 1.82 7.79 -3.12
CA MET A 51 2.23 7.44 -4.48
C MET A 51 2.71 8.68 -5.25
N PRO A 52 3.57 8.51 -6.27
CA PRO A 52 3.95 9.60 -7.15
C PRO A 52 2.72 10.18 -7.82
N SER A 53 2.63 11.51 -7.84
CA SER A 53 1.56 12.26 -8.49
C SER A 53 1.67 12.27 -10.02
N THR A 54 2.78 11.76 -10.57
CA THR A 54 3.03 11.73 -12.02
C THR A 54 2.22 10.64 -12.71
N THR A 55 1.41 11.04 -13.70
CA THR A 55 0.58 10.20 -14.57
C THR A 55 1.37 9.40 -15.61
N GLU A 56 2.69 9.29 -15.48
CA GLU A 56 3.51 8.49 -16.40
C GLU A 56 3.16 7.01 -16.27
N ARG A 57 2.20 6.58 -17.10
CA ARG A 57 1.87 5.17 -17.28
C ARG A 57 3.15 4.44 -17.68
N PRO A 58 3.49 3.32 -17.02
CA PRO A 58 4.54 2.47 -17.52
C PRO A 58 4.17 2.05 -18.95
N ARG A 59 4.90 2.56 -19.94
CA ARG A 59 4.78 2.14 -21.34
C ARG A 59 5.39 0.75 -21.47
N GLY A 60 4.67 -0.28 -21.02
CA GLY A 60 5.16 -1.66 -21.13
C GLY A 60 4.26 -2.69 -20.45
N ILE A 61 3.61 -3.54 -21.25
CA ILE A 61 2.88 -4.73 -20.81
C ILE A 61 3.83 -5.77 -20.16
N GLY A 62 5.14 -5.69 -20.45
CA GLY A 62 6.16 -6.65 -19.98
C GLY A 62 6.31 -6.77 -18.46
N GLY A 63 6.00 -5.72 -17.69
CA GLY A 63 6.10 -5.75 -16.22
C GLY A 63 4.80 -6.16 -15.50
N VAL A 64 3.66 -6.21 -16.20
CA VAL A 64 2.36 -6.49 -15.57
C VAL A 64 2.24 -7.95 -15.15
N SER A 65 2.71 -8.87 -15.99
CA SER A 65 2.66 -10.32 -15.72
C SER A 65 3.52 -10.72 -14.52
N GLU A 66 4.70 -10.10 -14.40
CA GLU A 66 5.62 -10.33 -13.30
C GLU A 66 5.08 -9.75 -11.98
N ARG A 67 4.51 -8.53 -12.03
CA ARG A 67 3.78 -7.93 -10.91
C ARG A 67 2.59 -8.79 -10.47
N ILE A 68 1.81 -9.34 -11.41
CA ILE A 68 0.71 -10.26 -11.11
C ILE A 68 1.21 -11.55 -10.47
N ARG A 69 2.32 -12.11 -10.95
CA ARG A 69 2.90 -13.34 -10.38
C ARG A 69 3.40 -13.12 -8.96
N MET A 70 4.08 -11.99 -8.71
CA MET A 70 4.53 -11.56 -7.39
C MET A 70 3.33 -11.34 -6.45
N LEU A 71 2.33 -10.59 -6.89
CA LEU A 71 1.07 -10.38 -6.16
C LEU A 71 0.37 -11.71 -5.83
N LYS A 72 0.32 -12.67 -6.76
CA LYS A 72 -0.28 -13.99 -6.52
C LYS A 72 0.44 -14.78 -5.42
N GLN A 73 1.75 -14.63 -5.29
CA GLN A 73 2.53 -15.28 -4.24
C GLN A 73 2.38 -14.58 -2.88
N LEU A 74 2.24 -13.25 -2.88
CA LEU A 74 2.06 -12.45 -1.66
C LEU A 74 0.63 -12.48 -1.12
N ARG A 75 -0.36 -12.59 -2.01
CA ARG A 75 -1.77 -12.46 -1.69
C ARG A 75 -2.29 -13.39 -0.57
N PRO A 76 -1.89 -14.66 -0.44
CA PRO A 76 -2.33 -15.49 0.67
C PRO A 76 -1.89 -14.92 2.02
N ARG A 77 -0.62 -14.50 2.12
CA ARG A 77 -0.05 -13.91 3.33
C ARG A 77 -0.63 -12.54 3.63
N LEU A 78 -0.73 -11.69 2.60
CA LEU A 78 -1.38 -10.39 2.74
C LEU A 78 -2.84 -10.52 3.17
N LYS A 79 -3.58 -11.52 2.68
CA LYS A 79 -4.96 -11.73 3.14
C LYS A 79 -5.04 -12.08 4.63
N GLU A 80 -4.02 -12.73 5.18
CA GLU A 80 -3.98 -13.14 6.59
C GLU A 80 -3.52 -11.99 7.50
N THR A 81 -2.59 -11.15 7.05
CA THR A 81 -1.94 -10.13 7.88
C THR A 81 -2.34 -8.69 7.54
N CYS A 82 -2.63 -8.36 6.28
CA CYS A 82 -3.04 -7.02 5.88
C CYS A 82 -4.48 -6.74 6.32
N ARG A 83 -4.66 -5.69 7.10
CA ARG A 83 -5.96 -5.17 7.55
C ARG A 83 -6.43 -3.99 6.71
N GLY A 84 -5.52 -3.24 6.10
CA GLY A 84 -5.89 -2.19 5.17
C GLY A 84 -4.70 -1.56 4.45
N LEU A 85 -4.91 -1.16 3.19
CA LEU A 85 -3.95 -0.34 2.43
C LEU A 85 -4.60 0.98 2.03
N ALA A 86 -4.08 2.09 2.55
CA ALA A 86 -4.45 3.42 2.13
C ALA A 86 -3.45 3.95 1.12
N PHE A 87 -3.92 4.52 0.03
CA PHE A 87 -3.10 5.14 -1.00
C PHE A 87 -3.35 6.65 -1.02
N VAL A 88 -2.30 7.44 -0.80
CA VAL A 88 -2.36 8.89 -0.97
C VAL A 88 -2.00 9.22 -2.41
N VAL A 89 -2.99 9.66 -3.18
CA VAL A 89 -2.92 9.94 -4.62
C VAL A 89 -3.78 11.15 -4.94
N SER A 90 -3.31 12.00 -5.87
CA SER A 90 -4.08 13.17 -6.31
C SER A 90 -5.47 12.79 -6.85
N ALA A 91 -6.46 13.67 -6.69
CA ALA A 91 -7.82 13.44 -7.18
C ALA A 91 -7.88 13.12 -8.69
N GLU A 92 -7.00 13.73 -9.49
CA GLU A 92 -6.86 13.43 -10.93
C GLU A 92 -6.38 11.99 -11.18
N THR A 93 -5.42 11.52 -10.38
CA THR A 93 -4.91 10.14 -10.43
C THR A 93 -5.98 9.16 -9.98
N GLN A 94 -6.78 9.50 -8.95
CA GLN A 94 -7.91 8.70 -8.50
C GLN A 94 -8.96 8.54 -9.60
N ALA A 95 -9.32 9.63 -10.28
CA ALA A 95 -10.29 9.60 -11.39
C ALA A 95 -9.77 8.72 -12.55
N THR A 96 -8.50 8.90 -12.92
CA THR A 96 -7.85 8.15 -14.01
C THR A 96 -7.72 6.66 -13.72
N ASN A 97 -7.49 6.30 -12.44
CA ASN A 97 -7.24 4.93 -12.01
C ASN A 97 -8.40 4.30 -11.23
N ALA A 98 -9.58 4.92 -11.23
CA ALA A 98 -10.73 4.50 -10.41
C ALA A 98 -11.08 3.00 -10.57
N LYS A 99 -10.95 2.46 -11.79
CA LYS A 99 -11.18 1.02 -12.06
C LYS A 99 -10.12 0.13 -11.42
N ALA A 100 -8.85 0.55 -11.44
CA ALA A 100 -7.76 -0.19 -10.81
C ALA A 100 -7.84 -0.09 -9.27
N ILE A 101 -8.18 1.07 -8.72
CA ILE A 101 -8.40 1.30 -7.29
C ILE A 101 -9.55 0.42 -6.78
N ARG A 102 -10.69 0.38 -7.48
CA ARG A 102 -11.82 -0.51 -7.14
C ARG A 102 -11.46 -1.99 -7.22
N ALA A 103 -10.55 -2.37 -8.13
CA ALA A 103 -10.03 -3.73 -8.21
C ALA A 103 -8.95 -4.03 -7.16
N GLY A 104 -8.42 -3.00 -6.49
CA GLY A 104 -7.34 -3.07 -5.51
C GLY A 104 -7.65 -4.04 -4.38
N ALA A 105 -8.80 -3.90 -3.72
CA ALA A 105 -9.18 -4.81 -2.63
C ALA A 105 -9.17 -6.29 -3.03
N LYS A 106 -9.65 -6.61 -4.25
CA LYS A 106 -9.62 -7.98 -4.78
C LYS A 106 -8.21 -8.43 -5.17
N MET A 107 -7.34 -7.50 -5.53
CA MET A 107 -5.95 -7.74 -5.92
C MET A 107 -5.06 -8.02 -4.71
N TRP A 108 -5.14 -7.16 -3.68
CA TRP A 108 -4.33 -7.20 -2.47
C TRP A 108 -4.84 -8.20 -1.42
N GLY A 109 -6.16 -8.45 -1.40
CA GLY A 109 -6.77 -9.38 -0.44
C GLY A 109 -7.17 -8.75 0.89
N CYS A 110 -6.98 -7.44 1.06
CA CYS A 110 -7.42 -6.63 2.19
C CYS A 110 -8.16 -5.36 1.70
N PRO A 111 -8.95 -4.70 2.55
CA PRO A 111 -9.57 -3.41 2.22
C PRO A 111 -8.55 -2.42 1.68
N THR A 112 -8.95 -1.63 0.68
CA THR A 112 -8.11 -0.55 0.14
C THR A 112 -8.86 0.77 0.11
N PHE A 113 -8.18 1.84 0.48
CA PHE A 113 -8.69 3.21 0.46
C PHE A 113 -7.76 4.09 -0.38
N ALA A 114 -8.32 5.08 -1.08
CA ALA A 114 -7.54 6.06 -1.83
C ALA A 114 -8.07 7.45 -1.51
N THR A 115 -7.16 8.39 -1.23
CA THR A 115 -7.48 9.78 -0.89
C THR A 115 -6.30 10.66 -1.28
N ASP A 116 -6.50 11.97 -1.39
CA ASP A 116 -5.43 12.95 -1.55
C ASP A 116 -4.96 13.54 -0.21
N ASP A 117 -5.56 13.11 0.90
CA ASP A 117 -5.24 13.56 2.25
C ASP A 117 -4.53 12.45 3.06
N VAL A 118 -3.27 12.73 3.45
CA VAL A 118 -2.46 11.83 4.28
C VAL A 118 -3.11 11.58 5.64
N ALA A 119 -3.74 12.57 6.26
CA ALA A 119 -4.38 12.43 7.56
C ALA A 119 -5.60 11.51 7.47
N ALA A 120 -6.42 11.67 6.43
CA ALA A 120 -7.56 10.79 6.17
C ALA A 120 -7.11 9.34 5.88
N ALA A 121 -6.03 9.15 5.11
CA ALA A 121 -5.45 7.84 4.83
C ALA A 121 -4.98 7.14 6.11
N THR A 122 -4.29 7.89 6.96
CA THR A 122 -3.76 7.42 8.25
C THR A 122 -4.87 7.02 9.20
N ALA A 123 -5.87 7.90 9.40
CA ALA A 123 -7.01 7.63 10.28
C ALA A 123 -7.80 6.40 9.81
N TRP A 124 -7.99 6.24 8.50
CA TRP A 124 -8.65 5.06 7.95
C TRP A 124 -7.85 3.78 8.20
N ALA A 125 -6.53 3.80 8.00
CA ALA A 125 -5.67 2.64 8.22
C ALA A 125 -5.63 2.21 9.70
N GLN A 126 -5.59 3.19 10.62
CA GLN A 126 -5.72 2.94 12.07
C GLN A 126 -7.07 2.34 12.42
N ALA A 127 -8.17 2.81 11.82
CA ALA A 127 -9.49 2.22 12.04
C ALA A 127 -9.58 0.76 11.58
N GLN A 128 -8.89 0.39 10.49
CA GLN A 128 -8.82 -1.02 10.04
C GLN A 128 -8.08 -1.91 11.05
N LEU A 129 -7.01 -1.40 11.67
CA LEU A 129 -6.27 -2.12 12.71
C LEU A 129 -7.11 -2.32 13.98
N ALA A 130 -7.84 -1.27 14.40
CA ALA A 130 -8.74 -1.33 15.55
C ALA A 130 -9.92 -2.29 15.30
N GLY A 131 -10.51 -2.27 14.10
CA GLY A 131 -11.60 -3.18 13.71
C GLY A 131 -11.15 -4.64 13.60
N ALA A 132 -9.95 -4.89 13.06
CA ALA A 132 -9.40 -6.24 12.97
C ALA A 132 -9.06 -6.88 14.33
N SER A 133 -8.74 -6.05 15.32
CA SER A 133 -8.47 -6.50 16.69
C SER A 133 -9.75 -6.96 17.42
N ALA A 134 -10.94 -6.56 16.93
CA ALA A 134 -12.23 -6.94 17.50
C ALA A 134 -12.81 -8.26 16.94
N GLU A 135 -12.25 -8.80 15.86
CA GLU A 135 -12.75 -10.00 15.17
C GLU A 135 -11.93 -11.28 15.46
N GLY A 136 -11.03 -11.23 16.46
CA GLY A 136 -10.17 -12.35 16.88
C GLY A 136 -10.46 -12.95 18.26
N ASP A 137 -11.53 -12.52 18.94
CA ASP A 137 -11.89 -12.95 20.31
C ASP A 137 -13.34 -13.46 20.39
N ALA A 138 -13.71 -14.38 19.49
CA ALA A 138 -14.98 -15.11 19.54
C ALA A 138 -14.80 -16.58 19.18
#